data_AF-A0A958AIV5-F1
#
_entry.id   AF-A0A958AIV5-F1
#
_cell.length_a   1.000
_cell.length_b   1.000
_cell.length_c   1.000
_cell.angle_alpha   90.00
_cell.angle_beta   90.00
_cell.angle_gamma   90.00
#
_symmetry.space_group_name_H-M   'P 1'
#
loop_
_entity.id
_entity.type
_entity.pdbx_description
1 polymer ?
#
loop_
_entity_poly.entity_id
_entity_poly.type
_entity_poly.pdbx_seq_one_letter_code
_entity_poly.pdbx_strand_id
1 'polypeptide(L)'
;CVAHVNVDSTGARGATHYGSFPANRELGGFGAQIIQEQTGQDSHANRMSRAGDMSFNGVGIPAMFMTLSAVPVDPANTNYVTEAAGKLLGAALPWWWHTSEDTMDKVDLDVLLLDTKIYVSTLWRLCHEALLPMDFGPVVADIQQTLQELQSAAGDHLDLSRLQQRADALATAVEKLASGAPTTGDAVVEHNAQIKSLSRSLIPITYTASGHFDHDPAWPMPHIPLLRDVPKLAQLDPDSDEYQFLKTQLVRNCNAVSFALRQALEVLA
;
A
#
# COMPACT_ATOMS: atom_id res chain seq x y z
N CYS A 1 -7.71 15.69 0.16
CA CYS A 1 -6.49 15.07 -0.40
C CYS A 1 -6.88 13.91 -1.32
N VAL A 2 -6.25 13.78 -2.50
CA VAL A 2 -6.43 12.66 -3.44
C VAL A 2 -5.42 11.56 -3.13
N ALA A 3 -4.13 11.89 -3.22
CA ALA A 3 -3.00 11.01 -2.92
C ALA A 3 -1.82 11.81 -2.33
N HIS A 4 -0.91 11.12 -1.65
CA HIS A 4 0.36 11.61 -1.15
C HIS A 4 1.50 11.11 -2.06
N VAL A 5 2.08 11.99 -2.87
CA VAL A 5 3.22 11.64 -3.72
C VAL A 5 4.49 12.01 -2.97
N ASN A 6 5.20 11.01 -2.47
CA ASN A 6 6.41 11.21 -1.68
C ASN A 6 7.63 11.33 -2.60
N VAL A 7 8.43 12.38 -2.44
CA VAL A 7 9.64 12.65 -3.23
C VAL A 7 10.85 12.53 -2.32
N ASP A 8 11.53 11.39 -2.39
CA ASP A 8 12.69 11.08 -1.55
C ASP A 8 13.83 10.52 -2.42
N SER A 9 15.07 10.85 -2.07
CA SER A 9 16.29 10.21 -2.61
C SER A 9 16.42 10.22 -4.15
N THR A 10 16.01 11.31 -4.80
CA THR A 10 16.06 11.46 -6.27
C THR A 10 17.46 11.81 -6.78
N GLY A 11 17.77 11.40 -8.02
CA GLY A 11 18.98 11.84 -8.70
C GLY A 11 20.27 11.21 -8.17
N ALA A 12 20.17 10.11 -7.42
CA ALA A 12 21.34 9.41 -6.92
C ALA A 12 22.17 8.84 -8.08
N ARG A 13 23.48 9.10 -8.07
CA ARG A 13 24.40 8.59 -9.10
C ARG A 13 24.35 7.07 -9.18
N GLY A 14 24.11 6.57 -10.38
CA GLY A 14 23.97 5.13 -10.66
C GLY A 14 22.58 4.56 -10.37
N ALA A 15 21.61 5.37 -9.91
CA ALA A 15 20.24 4.92 -9.68
C ALA A 15 19.44 4.86 -11.00
N THR A 16 19.78 3.90 -11.86
CA THR A 16 19.19 3.76 -13.20
C THR A 16 18.15 2.64 -13.29
N HIS A 17 17.86 1.95 -12.18
CA HIS A 17 16.88 0.87 -12.12
C HIS A 17 15.52 1.38 -11.61
N TYR A 18 14.46 1.11 -12.37
CA TYR A 18 13.08 1.48 -12.04
C TYR A 18 12.14 0.27 -12.03
N GLY A 19 12.68 -0.94 -11.83
CA GLY A 19 11.91 -2.19 -11.91
C GLY A 19 10.90 -2.41 -10.78
N SER A 20 10.98 -1.62 -9.72
CA SER A 20 9.99 -1.59 -8.66
C SER A 20 9.95 -0.25 -7.94
N PHE A 21 8.80 0.07 -7.35
CA PHE A 21 8.62 1.30 -6.57
C PHE A 21 7.61 1.08 -5.43
N PRO A 22 7.72 1.80 -4.33
CA PRO A 22 6.74 1.74 -3.25
C PRO A 22 5.42 2.42 -3.66
N ALA A 23 4.27 1.76 -3.48
CA ALA A 23 2.95 2.37 -3.59
C ALA A 23 1.88 1.65 -2.76
N ASN A 24 0.84 2.39 -2.37
CA ASN A 24 -0.41 1.78 -1.95
C ASN A 24 -0.99 1.00 -3.13
N ARG A 25 -1.63 -0.13 -2.84
CA ARG A 25 -1.98 -1.14 -3.84
C ARG A 25 -2.86 -0.58 -4.96
N GLU A 26 -3.78 0.33 -4.63
CA GLU A 26 -4.66 0.97 -5.60
C GLU A 26 -3.95 1.91 -6.58
N LEU A 27 -2.74 2.38 -6.26
CA LEU A 27 -1.93 3.23 -7.15
C LEU A 27 -0.89 2.43 -7.95
N GLY A 28 -0.84 1.12 -7.77
CA GLY A 28 0.24 0.30 -8.34
C GLY A 28 0.24 0.26 -9.86
N GLY A 29 -0.92 0.04 -10.49
CA GLY A 29 -1.04 0.05 -11.96
C GLY A 29 -0.70 1.43 -12.55
N PHE A 30 -1.18 2.49 -11.89
CA PHE A 30 -0.94 3.88 -12.30
C PHE A 30 0.55 4.24 -12.28
N GLY A 31 1.26 3.94 -11.19
CA GLY A 31 2.69 4.21 -11.09
C GLY A 31 3.51 3.41 -12.11
N ALA A 32 3.18 2.12 -12.30
CA ALA A 32 3.87 1.25 -13.24
C ALA A 32 3.74 1.76 -14.69
N GLN A 33 2.54 2.22 -15.07
CA GLN A 33 2.30 2.80 -16.39
C GLN A 33 3.18 4.05 -16.61
N ILE A 34 3.22 4.97 -15.65
CA ILE A 34 4.01 6.21 -15.80
C ILE A 34 5.51 5.89 -15.90
N ILE A 35 6.01 4.98 -15.06
CA ILE A 35 7.42 4.56 -15.12
C ILE A 35 7.74 3.94 -16.48
N GLN A 36 6.88 3.06 -16.99
CA GLN A 36 7.07 2.46 -18.31
C GLN A 36 7.14 3.52 -19.41
N GLU A 37 6.26 4.53 -19.39
CA GLU A 37 6.25 5.61 -20.38
C GLU A 37 7.49 6.51 -20.32
N GLN A 38 8.01 6.78 -19.13
CA GLN A 38 9.17 7.68 -18.97
C GLN A 38 10.52 6.97 -19.16
N THR A 39 10.60 5.69 -18.76
CA THR A 39 11.87 4.95 -18.66
C THR A 39 11.99 3.80 -19.66
N GLY A 40 10.87 3.29 -20.17
CA GLY A 40 10.80 2.05 -20.95
C GLY A 40 10.98 0.76 -20.15
N GLN A 41 11.17 0.83 -18.83
CA GLN A 41 11.37 -0.34 -17.97
C GLN A 41 10.05 -0.84 -17.38
N ASP A 42 9.82 -2.14 -17.49
CA ASP A 42 8.71 -2.79 -16.80
C ASP A 42 8.90 -2.62 -15.30
N SER A 43 7.82 -2.26 -14.61
CA SER A 43 7.86 -1.94 -13.20
C SER A 43 6.66 -2.49 -12.45
N HIS A 44 6.83 -2.77 -11.17
CA HIS A 44 5.75 -3.20 -10.29
C HIS A 44 5.77 -2.46 -8.96
N ALA A 45 4.58 -2.24 -8.41
CA ALA A 45 4.46 -1.66 -7.09
C ALA A 45 4.79 -2.68 -6.00
N ASN A 46 5.65 -2.27 -5.08
CA ASN A 46 5.85 -2.89 -3.78
C ASN A 46 4.95 -2.21 -2.74
N ARG A 47 4.47 -2.99 -1.79
CA ARG A 47 3.67 -2.49 -0.67
C ARG A 47 4.42 -1.38 0.06
N MET A 48 3.75 -0.25 0.31
CA MET A 48 4.33 0.83 1.12
C MET A 48 4.85 0.31 2.45
N SER A 49 6.12 0.57 2.72
CA SER A 49 6.70 0.40 4.04
C SER A 49 6.41 1.62 4.93
N ARG A 50 6.83 1.54 6.20
CA ARG A 50 6.75 2.65 7.15
C ARG A 50 8.05 3.46 7.14
N ALA A 51 8.42 3.93 5.95
CA ALA A 51 9.60 4.74 5.69
C ALA A 51 9.21 6.05 4.97
N GLY A 52 10.13 7.01 4.94
CA GLY A 52 9.86 8.36 4.45
C GLY A 52 8.71 9.03 5.20
N ASP A 53 8.05 10.00 4.56
CA ASP A 53 6.93 10.77 5.13
C ASP A 53 5.57 10.01 5.12
N MET A 54 5.58 8.71 5.44
CA MET A 54 4.39 7.85 5.41
C MET A 54 3.50 7.97 6.65
N SER A 55 2.89 9.15 6.82
CA SER A 55 2.08 9.49 8.00
C SER A 55 0.58 9.24 7.85
N PHE A 56 0.06 9.05 6.63
CA PHE A 56 -1.37 9.17 6.37
C PHE A 56 -2.16 7.85 6.32
N ASN A 57 -1.56 6.74 6.75
CA ASN A 57 -2.22 5.44 6.77
C ASN A 57 -3.48 5.44 7.67
N GLY A 58 -3.44 6.08 8.84
CA GLY A 58 -4.59 6.14 9.75
C GLY A 58 -5.80 6.89 9.18
N VAL A 59 -5.55 7.94 8.40
CA VAL A 59 -6.61 8.73 7.73
C VAL A 59 -6.96 8.21 6.33
N GLY A 60 -6.26 7.16 5.88
CA GLY A 60 -6.48 6.48 4.62
C GLY A 60 -6.23 7.30 3.36
N ILE A 61 -5.21 8.16 3.36
CA ILE A 61 -4.75 8.81 2.13
C ILE A 61 -3.77 7.86 1.43
N PRO A 62 -4.03 7.44 0.18
CA PRO A 62 -3.11 6.59 -0.56
C PRO A 62 -1.84 7.37 -0.90
N ALA A 63 -0.71 6.68 -0.87
CA ALA A 63 0.58 7.23 -1.19
C ALA A 63 1.29 6.40 -2.26
N MET A 64 2.21 7.04 -2.95
CA MET A 64 3.10 6.39 -3.91
C MET A 64 4.46 7.06 -3.91
N PHE A 65 5.44 6.30 -4.40
CA PHE A 65 6.85 6.65 -4.40
C PHE A 65 7.38 6.86 -2.98
N MET A 66 8.39 7.72 -2.81
CA MET A 66 9.51 7.66 -1.85
C MET A 66 10.77 7.33 -2.65
N THR A 67 11.34 6.13 -2.52
CA THR A 67 12.49 5.71 -3.32
C THR A 67 12.03 5.23 -4.70
N LEU A 68 12.12 6.11 -5.72
CA LEU A 68 11.71 5.83 -7.09
C LEU A 68 12.82 5.18 -7.92
N SER A 69 13.96 5.86 -8.05
CA SER A 69 15.14 5.35 -8.74
C SER A 69 16.01 4.52 -7.81
N ALA A 70 16.44 3.34 -8.25
CA ALA A 70 17.29 2.43 -7.48
C ALA A 70 18.64 2.20 -8.17
N VAL A 71 19.69 1.95 -7.39
CA VAL A 71 20.95 1.45 -7.92
C VAL A 71 20.75 -0.02 -8.35
N PRO A 72 21.15 -0.42 -9.57
CA PRO A 72 21.09 -1.82 -9.97
C PRO A 72 21.81 -2.73 -8.97
N VAL A 73 21.13 -3.79 -8.52
CA VAL A 73 21.71 -4.77 -7.61
C VAL A 73 22.53 -5.77 -8.43
N ASP A 74 23.85 -5.72 -8.26
CA ASP A 74 24.77 -6.77 -8.69
C ASP A 74 25.13 -7.62 -7.46
N PRO A 75 24.74 -8.92 -7.42
CA PRO A 75 25.08 -9.81 -6.31
C PRO A 75 26.59 -9.88 -6.01
N ALA A 76 27.45 -9.59 -6.99
CA ALA A 76 28.90 -9.57 -6.79
C ALA A 76 29.42 -8.29 -6.11
N ASN A 77 28.63 -7.20 -6.12
CA ASN A 77 29.05 -5.86 -5.67
C ASN A 77 28.06 -5.19 -4.68
N THR A 78 27.10 -5.95 -4.15
CA THR A 78 26.11 -5.42 -3.19
C THR A 78 26.67 -5.46 -1.77
N ASN A 79 26.68 -4.31 -1.10
CA ASN A 79 27.06 -4.22 0.32
C ASN A 79 25.83 -4.38 1.23
N TYR A 80 26.08 -4.57 2.52
CA TYR A 80 25.04 -4.77 3.53
C TYR A 80 24.00 -3.63 3.60
N VAL A 81 24.41 -2.36 3.43
CA VAL A 81 23.49 -1.22 3.47
C VAL A 81 22.53 -1.26 2.29
N THR A 82 23.06 -1.50 1.08
CA THR A 82 22.25 -1.63 -0.14
C THR A 82 21.27 -2.80 -0.04
N GLU A 83 21.69 -3.94 0.51
CA GLU A 83 20.82 -5.10 0.70
C GLU A 83 19.72 -4.85 1.76
N ALA A 84 20.08 -4.26 2.90
CA ALA A 84 19.13 -3.96 3.98
C ALA A 84 18.12 -2.89 3.56
N ALA A 85 18.57 -1.83 2.86
CA ALA A 85 17.70 -0.80 2.29
C ALA A 85 16.78 -1.38 1.22
N GLY A 86 17.29 -2.26 0.34
CA GLY A 86 16.48 -2.99 -0.64
C GLY A 86 15.31 -3.74 -0.02
N LYS A 87 15.55 -4.44 1.10
CA LYS A 87 14.50 -5.17 1.84
C LYS A 87 13.48 -4.23 2.51
N LEU A 88 13.92 -3.07 3.00
CA LEU A 88 13.06 -2.14 3.74
C LEU A 88 12.25 -1.20 2.85
N LEU A 89 12.85 -0.74 1.75
CA LEU A 89 12.33 0.33 0.90
C LEU A 89 11.80 -0.20 -0.44
N GLY A 90 12.04 -1.49 -0.75
CA GLY A 90 11.67 -2.10 -2.02
C GLY A 90 12.52 -1.65 -3.20
N ALA A 91 13.65 -0.99 -2.93
CA ALA A 91 14.60 -0.45 -3.89
C ALA A 91 16.00 -0.35 -3.25
N ALA A 92 17.02 -0.68 -4.02
CA ALA A 92 18.40 -0.60 -3.56
C ALA A 92 18.90 0.84 -3.54
N LEU A 93 19.37 1.27 -2.37
CA LEU A 93 19.99 2.57 -2.18
C LEU A 93 21.52 2.49 -2.29
N PRO A 94 22.17 3.58 -2.72
CA PRO A 94 23.62 3.65 -2.78
C PRO A 94 24.27 3.50 -1.40
N TRP A 95 25.49 2.95 -1.36
CA TRP A 95 26.22 2.68 -0.11
C TRP A 95 26.47 3.90 0.77
N TRP A 96 26.53 5.09 0.15
CA TRP A 96 26.80 6.36 0.83
C TRP A 96 25.54 6.96 1.46
N TRP A 97 24.35 6.40 1.22
CA TRP A 97 23.12 6.84 1.84
C TRP A 97 23.24 6.81 3.36
N HIS A 98 22.84 7.91 4.03
CA HIS A 98 22.98 8.10 5.47
C HIS A 98 24.44 8.03 5.99
N THR A 99 25.42 8.40 5.16
CA THR A 99 26.83 8.56 5.58
C THR A 99 27.33 9.97 5.33
N SER A 100 28.52 10.32 5.83
CA SER A 100 29.17 11.60 5.53
C SER A 100 29.60 11.75 4.07
N GLU A 101 29.56 10.66 3.29
CA GLU A 101 29.92 10.63 1.86
C GLU A 101 28.71 10.97 0.95
N ASP A 102 27.53 11.21 1.54
CA ASP A 102 26.34 11.69 0.84
C ASP A 102 26.47 13.20 0.51
N THR A 103 27.26 13.48 -0.53
CA THR A 103 27.65 14.83 -0.95
C THR A 103 27.22 15.13 -2.39
N MET A 104 27.21 16.41 -2.76
CA MET A 104 26.70 16.89 -4.06
C MET A 104 27.34 16.25 -5.30
N ASP A 105 28.58 15.73 -5.22
CA ASP A 105 29.22 15.00 -6.33
C ASP A 105 28.53 13.66 -6.65
N LYS A 106 27.68 13.17 -5.75
CA LYS A 106 26.86 11.96 -5.93
C LYS A 106 25.51 12.22 -6.60
N VAL A 107 25.20 13.46 -6.96
CA VAL A 107 24.02 13.79 -7.75
C VAL A 107 24.33 13.60 -9.24
N ASP A 108 23.47 12.84 -9.91
CA ASP A 108 23.45 12.65 -11.36
C ASP A 108 22.25 13.40 -11.95
N LEU A 109 22.54 14.40 -12.79
CA LEU A 109 21.53 15.29 -13.36
C LEU A 109 20.62 14.59 -14.37
N ASP A 110 21.09 13.54 -15.05
CA ASP A 110 20.28 12.81 -16.01
C ASP A 110 19.27 11.90 -15.27
N VAL A 111 19.70 11.29 -14.16
CA VAL A 111 18.80 10.55 -13.26
C VAL A 111 17.78 11.51 -12.62
N LEU A 112 18.25 12.65 -12.09
CA LEU A 112 17.36 13.64 -11.46
C LEU A 112 16.31 14.17 -12.45
N LEU A 113 16.71 14.40 -13.70
CA LEU A 113 15.79 14.81 -14.76
C LEU A 113 14.73 13.74 -15.03
N LEU A 114 15.12 12.47 -15.07
CA LEU A 114 14.19 11.35 -15.30
C LEU A 114 13.21 11.18 -14.13
N ASP A 115 13.71 11.19 -12.89
CA ASP A 115 12.87 11.19 -11.67
C ASP A 115 11.86 12.33 -11.71
N THR A 116 12.33 13.54 -12.01
CA THR A 116 11.48 14.74 -12.09
C THR A 116 10.37 14.57 -13.11
N LYS A 117 10.66 13.99 -14.29
CA LYS A 117 9.63 13.71 -15.30
C LYS A 117 8.57 12.74 -14.79
N ILE A 118 8.97 11.70 -14.07
CA ILE A 118 8.02 10.72 -13.49
C ILE A 118 7.13 11.40 -12.46
N TYR A 119 7.70 12.17 -11.53
CA TYR A 119 6.93 12.91 -10.52
C TYR A 119 5.99 13.94 -11.13
N VAL A 120 6.46 14.73 -12.10
CA VAL A 120 5.63 15.74 -12.78
C VAL A 120 4.51 15.08 -13.59
N SER A 121 4.78 14.00 -14.32
CA SER A 121 3.74 13.24 -15.03
C SER A 121 2.68 12.68 -14.08
N THR A 122 3.12 12.16 -12.93
CA THR A 122 2.24 11.64 -11.88
C THR A 122 1.34 12.73 -11.31
N LEU A 123 1.92 13.85 -10.88
CA LEU A 123 1.17 14.98 -10.35
C LEU A 123 0.24 15.58 -11.39
N TRP A 124 0.69 15.73 -12.63
CA TRP A 124 -0.12 16.27 -13.71
C TRP A 124 -1.36 15.40 -13.95
N ARG A 125 -1.21 14.07 -14.05
CA ARG A 125 -2.35 13.16 -14.25
C ARG A 125 -3.30 13.18 -13.07
N LEU A 126 -2.79 13.12 -11.83
CA LEU A 126 -3.62 13.22 -10.62
C LEU A 126 -4.40 14.53 -10.50
N CYS A 127 -3.87 15.63 -11.05
CA CYS A 127 -4.49 16.95 -11.00
C CYS A 127 -5.36 17.28 -12.23
N HIS A 128 -5.20 16.58 -13.34
CA HIS A 128 -5.79 16.95 -14.62
C HIS A 128 -6.75 15.91 -15.20
N GLU A 129 -6.54 14.62 -14.92
CA GLU A 129 -7.44 13.58 -15.42
C GLU A 129 -8.80 13.67 -14.73
N ALA A 130 -9.86 13.46 -15.51
CA ALA A 130 -11.23 13.59 -15.02
C ALA A 130 -11.54 12.52 -13.97
N LEU A 131 -11.07 11.29 -14.16
CA LEU A 131 -11.24 10.17 -13.24
C LEU A 131 -9.95 9.94 -12.44
N LEU A 132 -10.10 9.62 -11.16
CA LEU A 132 -8.97 9.24 -10.33
C LEU A 132 -8.46 7.85 -10.73
N PRO A 133 -7.12 7.63 -10.78
CA PRO A 133 -6.54 6.44 -11.38
C PRO A 133 -6.45 5.23 -10.42
N MET A 134 -7.11 5.29 -9.27
CA MET A 134 -7.01 4.25 -8.24
C MET A 134 -7.82 3.01 -8.65
N ASP A 135 -7.19 1.84 -8.62
CA ASP A 135 -7.83 0.55 -8.89
C ASP A 135 -7.97 -0.29 -7.60
N PHE A 136 -9.20 -0.50 -7.15
CA PHE A 136 -9.48 -1.29 -5.95
C PHE A 136 -9.64 -2.79 -6.21
N GLY A 137 -9.66 -3.25 -7.46
CA GLY A 137 -9.76 -4.68 -7.79
C GLY A 137 -8.65 -5.49 -7.10
N PRO A 138 -7.36 -5.14 -7.31
CA PRO A 138 -6.25 -5.79 -6.63
C PRO A 138 -6.28 -5.65 -5.10
N VAL A 139 -6.79 -4.53 -4.57
CA VAL A 139 -6.91 -4.31 -3.11
C VAL A 139 -7.87 -5.32 -2.49
N VAL A 140 -9.05 -5.51 -3.10
CA VAL A 140 -10.06 -6.44 -2.57
C VAL A 140 -9.60 -7.88 -2.74
N ALA A 141 -8.93 -8.22 -3.84
CA ALA A 141 -8.34 -9.54 -4.06
C ALA A 141 -7.32 -9.89 -2.96
N ASP A 142 -6.42 -8.96 -2.62
CA ASP A 142 -5.44 -9.15 -1.55
C ASP A 142 -6.14 -9.34 -0.17
N ILE A 143 -7.26 -8.64 0.07
CA ILE A 143 -8.07 -8.80 1.29
C ILE A 143 -8.71 -10.20 1.34
N GLN A 144 -9.35 -10.64 0.24
CA GLN A 144 -9.98 -11.96 0.15
C GLN A 144 -8.97 -13.07 0.40
N GLN A 145 -7.80 -13.01 -0.25
CA GLN A 145 -6.71 -13.96 -0.05
C GLN A 145 -6.27 -13.99 1.42
N THR A 146 -6.02 -12.82 2.01
CA THR A 146 -5.58 -12.73 3.41
C THR A 146 -6.62 -13.35 4.36
N LEU A 147 -7.91 -13.07 4.16
CA LEU A 147 -8.97 -13.62 5.00
C LEU A 147 -9.11 -15.14 4.82
N GLN A 148 -8.88 -15.67 3.62
CA GLN A 148 -8.88 -17.11 3.36
C GLN A 148 -7.72 -17.81 4.08
N GLU A 149 -6.52 -17.25 4.01
CA GLU A 149 -5.33 -17.76 4.71
C GLU A 149 -5.52 -17.72 6.22
N LEU A 150 -6.03 -16.61 6.76
CA LEU A 150 -6.31 -16.46 8.19
C LEU A 150 -7.41 -17.39 8.68
N GLN A 151 -8.47 -17.62 7.90
CA GLN A 151 -9.51 -18.59 8.26
C GLN A 151 -8.95 -20.01 8.31
N SER A 152 -8.09 -20.36 7.34
CA SER A 152 -7.41 -21.66 7.32
C SER A 152 -6.51 -21.85 8.54
N ALA A 153 -5.78 -20.80 8.95
CA ALA A 153 -4.95 -20.82 10.15
C ALA A 153 -5.77 -20.82 11.45
N ALA A 154 -6.96 -20.21 11.47
CA ALA A 154 -7.84 -20.16 12.63
C ALA A 154 -8.51 -21.51 12.94
N GLY A 155 -8.82 -22.31 11.90
CA GLY A 155 -9.69 -23.48 12.05
C GLY A 155 -11.01 -23.11 12.73
N ASP A 156 -11.42 -23.92 13.71
CA ASP A 156 -12.65 -23.69 14.48
C ASP A 156 -12.48 -22.70 15.65
N HIS A 157 -11.28 -22.14 15.85
CA HIS A 157 -11.02 -21.25 16.99
C HIS A 157 -11.60 -19.84 16.79
N LEU A 158 -11.78 -19.39 15.53
CA LEU A 158 -12.33 -18.10 15.15
C LEU A 158 -13.01 -18.16 13.77
N ASP A 159 -14.24 -17.64 13.69
CA ASP A 159 -15.02 -17.58 12.46
C ASP A 159 -14.86 -16.20 11.77
N LEU A 160 -14.29 -16.21 10.56
CA LEU A 160 -14.08 -15.05 9.69
C LEU A 160 -15.06 -15.02 8.51
N SER A 161 -16.04 -15.93 8.44
CA SER A 161 -16.98 -16.07 7.32
C SER A 161 -17.71 -14.77 7.00
N ARG A 162 -18.10 -14.00 8.01
CA ARG A 162 -18.75 -12.69 7.82
C ARG A 162 -17.83 -11.67 7.14
N LEU A 163 -16.53 -11.70 7.42
CA LEU A 163 -15.57 -10.80 6.79
C LEU A 163 -15.36 -11.22 5.32
N GLN A 164 -15.26 -12.53 5.06
CA GLN A 164 -15.16 -13.09 3.72
C GLN A 164 -16.37 -12.71 2.86
N GLN A 165 -17.59 -12.93 3.36
CA GLN A 165 -18.83 -12.53 2.67
C GLN A 165 -18.88 -11.03 2.32
N ARG A 166 -18.38 -10.17 3.22
CA ARG A 166 -18.30 -8.72 2.94
C ARG A 166 -17.22 -8.39 1.90
N ALA A 167 -16.08 -9.07 1.95
CA ALA A 167 -15.03 -8.90 0.94
C ALA A 167 -15.51 -9.34 -0.44
N ASP A 168 -16.27 -10.44 -0.54
CA ASP A 168 -16.87 -10.91 -1.79
C ASP A 168 -17.89 -9.91 -2.34
N ALA A 169 -18.79 -9.39 -1.48
CA ALA A 169 -19.73 -8.35 -1.88
C ALA A 169 -19.00 -7.08 -2.34
N LEU A 170 -17.90 -6.72 -1.67
CA LEU A 170 -17.10 -5.55 -2.04
C LEU A 170 -16.40 -5.78 -3.39
N ALA A 171 -15.94 -6.99 -3.69
CA ALA A 171 -15.32 -7.32 -4.97
C ALA A 171 -16.31 -7.07 -6.12
N THR A 172 -17.55 -7.57 -5.99
CA THR A 172 -18.61 -7.31 -6.97
C THR A 172 -18.94 -5.82 -7.09
N ALA A 173 -19.00 -5.10 -5.98
CA ALA A 173 -19.31 -3.67 -5.99
C ALA A 173 -18.19 -2.84 -6.67
N VAL A 174 -16.92 -3.17 -6.41
CA VAL A 174 -15.75 -2.53 -7.03
C VAL A 174 -15.69 -2.83 -8.54
N GLU A 175 -15.98 -4.06 -8.95
CA GLU A 175 -16.06 -4.41 -10.38
C GLU A 175 -17.16 -3.61 -11.10
N LYS A 176 -18.33 -3.47 -10.45
CA LYS A 176 -19.43 -2.64 -10.97
C LYS A 176 -19.05 -1.16 -11.03
N LEU A 177 -18.34 -0.64 -10.02
CA LEU A 177 -17.84 0.74 -10.02
C LEU A 177 -16.89 0.98 -11.19
N ALA A 178 -15.93 0.08 -11.40
CA ALA A 178 -14.93 0.20 -12.48
C ALA A 178 -15.57 0.11 -13.87
N SER A 179 -16.48 -0.85 -14.10
CA SER A 179 -17.20 -1.00 -15.37
C SER A 179 -18.22 0.13 -15.62
N GLY A 180 -18.68 0.80 -14.56
CA GLY A 180 -19.61 1.93 -14.61
C GLY A 180 -18.95 3.31 -14.64
N ALA A 181 -17.64 3.40 -14.92
CA ALA A 181 -16.91 4.67 -14.90
C ALA A 181 -17.53 5.71 -15.84
N PRO A 182 -17.95 6.88 -15.33
CA PRO A 182 -18.60 7.91 -16.13
C PRO A 182 -17.59 8.71 -16.96
N THR A 183 -18.05 9.28 -18.08
CA THR A 183 -17.17 10.01 -19.01
C THR A 183 -17.27 11.53 -18.91
N THR A 184 -18.38 12.08 -18.39
CA THR A 184 -18.60 13.54 -18.30
C THR A 184 -19.56 13.91 -17.16
N GLY A 185 -19.52 15.19 -16.75
CA GLY A 185 -20.51 15.80 -15.85
C GLY A 185 -20.38 15.41 -14.37
N ASP A 186 -21.44 15.68 -13.61
CA ASP A 186 -21.47 15.48 -12.14
C ASP A 186 -21.21 14.03 -11.70
N ALA A 187 -21.51 13.06 -12.57
CA ALA A 187 -21.23 11.64 -12.31
C ALA A 187 -19.73 11.37 -12.09
N VAL A 188 -18.84 12.10 -12.77
CA VAL A 188 -17.38 12.00 -12.58
C VAL A 188 -16.98 12.44 -11.17
N VAL A 189 -17.61 13.50 -10.65
CA VAL A 189 -17.35 14.01 -9.31
C VAL A 189 -17.77 12.98 -8.26
N GLU A 190 -18.95 12.39 -8.42
CA GLU A 190 -19.45 11.33 -7.52
C GLU A 190 -18.55 10.10 -7.56
N HIS A 191 -18.19 9.61 -8.75
CA HIS A 191 -17.28 8.49 -8.91
C HIS A 191 -15.94 8.72 -8.19
N ASN A 192 -15.34 9.91 -8.35
CA ASN A 192 -14.10 10.27 -7.66
C ASN A 192 -14.28 10.38 -6.14
N ALA A 193 -15.46 10.79 -5.67
CA ALA A 193 -15.78 10.80 -4.24
C ALA A 193 -15.85 9.37 -3.68
N GLN A 194 -16.45 8.43 -4.42
CA GLN A 194 -16.49 7.01 -4.07
C GLN A 194 -15.08 6.40 -4.02
N ILE A 195 -14.26 6.63 -5.05
CA ILE A 195 -12.85 6.21 -5.12
C ILE A 195 -12.05 6.70 -3.91
N LYS A 196 -12.18 7.99 -3.57
CA LYS A 196 -11.52 8.53 -2.37
C LYS A 196 -12.00 7.84 -1.10
N SER A 197 -13.31 7.67 -0.96
CA SER A 197 -13.93 7.09 0.24
C SER A 197 -13.53 5.63 0.45
N LEU A 198 -13.28 4.89 -0.64
CA LEU A 198 -12.72 3.54 -0.58
C LEU A 198 -11.34 3.51 0.09
N SER A 199 -10.36 4.34 -0.31
CA SER A 199 -9.07 4.33 0.41
C SER A 199 -9.24 4.73 1.88
N ARG A 200 -10.19 5.64 2.18
CA ARG A 200 -10.39 6.16 3.54
C ARG A 200 -10.92 5.07 4.47
N SER A 201 -11.61 4.09 3.90
CA SER A 201 -12.13 2.91 4.60
C SER A 201 -11.11 1.76 4.62
N LEU A 202 -10.41 1.52 3.52
CA LEU A 202 -9.60 0.29 3.32
C LEU A 202 -8.14 0.43 3.74
N ILE A 203 -7.50 1.58 3.52
CA ILE A 203 -6.08 1.76 3.93
C ILE A 203 -5.91 1.60 5.44
N PRO A 204 -6.77 2.17 6.31
CA PRO A 204 -6.57 2.02 7.75
C PRO A 204 -6.54 0.55 8.18
N ILE A 205 -7.46 -0.28 7.68
CA ILE A 205 -7.49 -1.71 8.05
C ILE A 205 -6.37 -2.53 7.39
N THR A 206 -5.81 -2.04 6.28
CA THR A 206 -4.77 -2.75 5.54
C THR A 206 -3.36 -2.27 5.85
N TYR A 207 -3.16 -1.21 6.65
CA TYR A 207 -1.83 -0.68 6.95
C TYR A 207 -1.57 -0.35 8.42
N THR A 208 -2.59 -0.19 9.29
CA THR A 208 -2.40 0.15 10.72
C THR A 208 -3.10 -0.81 11.68
N ALA A 209 -2.48 -1.04 12.85
CA ALA A 209 -3.11 -1.68 14.01
C ALA A 209 -3.62 -0.65 15.04
N SER A 210 -2.97 0.52 15.14
CA SER A 210 -3.36 1.64 16.02
C SER A 210 -4.62 2.39 15.54
N GLY A 211 -4.94 2.31 14.25
CA GLY A 211 -6.14 2.91 13.67
C GLY A 211 -5.96 4.37 13.26
N HIS A 212 -7.03 5.16 13.38
CA HIS A 212 -7.11 6.48 12.74
C HIS A 212 -6.34 7.60 13.46
N PHE A 213 -6.25 7.52 14.79
CA PHE A 213 -5.82 8.64 15.64
C PHE A 213 -4.43 8.47 16.24
N ASP A 214 -3.70 7.42 15.85
CA ASP A 214 -2.39 7.10 16.44
C ASP A 214 -1.49 6.39 15.40
N HIS A 215 -0.19 6.34 15.67
CA HIS A 215 0.82 5.78 14.78
C HIS A 215 1.38 4.48 15.34
N ASP A 216 1.40 3.42 14.51
CA ASP A 216 2.15 2.22 14.86
C ASP A 216 3.67 2.45 14.73
N PRO A 217 4.49 1.67 15.46
CA PRO A 217 5.93 1.63 15.27
C PRO A 217 6.34 1.39 13.81
N ALA A 218 7.53 1.87 13.44
CA ALA A 218 8.09 1.76 12.09
C ALA A 218 8.64 0.35 11.77
N TRP A 219 7.83 -0.70 12.03
CA TRP A 219 8.16 -2.09 11.73
C TRP A 219 7.30 -2.62 10.58
N PRO A 220 7.76 -3.68 9.86
CA PRO A 220 6.93 -4.36 8.89
C PRO A 220 5.61 -4.86 9.51
N MET A 221 4.50 -4.58 8.84
CA MET A 221 3.17 -4.98 9.28
C MET A 221 2.53 -5.93 8.25
N PRO A 222 1.82 -6.99 8.70
CA PRO A 222 1.09 -7.86 7.79
C PRO A 222 -0.06 -7.11 7.10
N HIS A 223 -0.68 -7.74 6.10
CA HIS A 223 -1.68 -7.06 5.28
C HIS A 223 -2.91 -6.60 6.07
N ILE A 224 -3.43 -7.39 7.02
CA ILE A 224 -4.49 -6.94 7.94
C ILE A 224 -3.93 -6.95 9.37
N PRO A 225 -3.30 -5.85 9.84
CA PRO A 225 -2.62 -5.78 11.13
C PRO A 225 -3.44 -6.23 12.32
N LEU A 226 -4.73 -5.87 12.34
CA LEU A 226 -5.65 -6.20 13.42
C LEU A 226 -5.89 -7.72 13.56
N LEU A 227 -5.63 -8.51 12.52
CA LEU A 227 -5.83 -9.96 12.53
C LEU A 227 -4.50 -10.74 12.53
N ARG A 228 -3.37 -10.07 12.78
CA ARG A 228 -2.03 -10.70 12.74
C ARG A 228 -1.86 -11.89 13.67
N ASP A 229 -2.56 -11.88 14.80
CA ASP A 229 -2.40 -12.86 15.89
C ASP A 229 -3.40 -14.03 15.77
N VAL A 230 -4.18 -14.12 14.68
CA VAL A 230 -5.08 -15.26 14.43
C VAL A 230 -4.34 -16.61 14.41
N PRO A 231 -3.18 -16.77 13.72
CA PRO A 231 -2.45 -18.04 13.76
C PRO A 231 -1.95 -18.42 15.17
N LYS A 232 -1.68 -17.43 16.02
CA LYS A 232 -1.30 -17.67 17.42
C LYS A 232 -2.45 -18.26 18.23
N LEU A 233 -3.69 -17.80 17.98
CA LEU A 233 -4.87 -18.29 18.70
C LEU A 233 -5.04 -19.82 18.60
N ALA A 234 -4.80 -20.38 17.41
CA ALA A 234 -4.91 -21.83 17.17
C ALA A 234 -3.82 -22.68 17.85
N GLN A 235 -2.76 -22.05 18.37
CA GLN A 235 -1.66 -22.73 19.05
C GLN A 235 -1.80 -22.71 20.58
N LEU A 236 -2.76 -21.95 21.11
CA LEU A 236 -3.00 -21.82 22.54
C LEU A 236 -4.01 -22.85 23.02
N ASP A 237 -3.87 -23.26 24.29
CA ASP A 237 -4.85 -24.10 24.97
C ASP A 237 -6.18 -23.34 25.13
N PRO A 238 -7.32 -23.85 24.60
CA PRO A 238 -8.63 -23.21 24.73
C PRO A 238 -9.07 -22.91 26.18
N ASP A 239 -8.57 -23.67 27.15
CA ASP A 239 -8.90 -23.49 28.57
C ASP A 239 -7.98 -22.47 29.28
N SER A 240 -6.97 -21.94 28.59
CA SER A 240 -6.03 -20.96 29.15
C SER A 240 -6.55 -19.51 29.11
N ASP A 241 -6.14 -18.71 30.09
CA ASP A 241 -6.42 -17.26 30.12
C ASP A 241 -5.89 -16.55 28.86
N GLU A 242 -4.72 -16.95 28.36
CA GLU A 242 -4.10 -16.35 27.17
C GLU A 242 -4.98 -16.53 25.93
N TYR A 243 -5.55 -17.73 25.74
CA TYR A 243 -6.49 -17.99 24.66
C TYR A 243 -7.74 -17.12 24.78
N GLN A 244 -8.34 -17.05 25.98
CA GLN A 244 -9.58 -16.31 26.20
C GLN A 244 -9.39 -14.79 25.98
N PHE A 245 -8.27 -14.24 26.44
CA PHE A 245 -7.93 -12.83 26.20
C PHE A 245 -7.67 -12.55 24.72
N LEU A 246 -6.87 -13.39 24.05
CA LEU A 246 -6.57 -13.20 22.64
C LEU A 246 -7.84 -13.34 21.77
N LYS A 247 -8.70 -14.33 22.06
CA LYS A 247 -9.98 -14.52 21.36
C LYS A 247 -10.86 -13.28 21.49
N THR A 248 -10.98 -12.74 22.71
CA THR A 248 -11.77 -11.52 22.97
C THR A 248 -11.25 -10.33 22.18
N GLN A 249 -9.93 -10.15 22.13
CA GLN A 249 -9.29 -9.10 21.33
C GLN A 249 -9.56 -9.31 19.83
N LEU A 250 -9.39 -10.53 19.32
CA LEU A 250 -9.60 -10.86 17.90
C LEU A 250 -11.06 -10.67 17.48
N VAL A 251 -12.04 -10.97 18.34
CA VAL A 251 -13.46 -10.69 18.06
C VAL A 251 -13.70 -9.18 17.89
N ARG A 252 -13.12 -8.35 18.76
CA ARG A 252 -13.19 -6.88 18.62
C ARG A 252 -12.54 -6.41 17.33
N ASN A 253 -11.38 -6.97 16.99
CA ASN A 253 -10.65 -6.66 15.77
C ASN A 253 -11.43 -7.07 14.52
N CYS A 254 -12.08 -8.23 14.52
CA CYS A 254 -12.99 -8.67 13.45
C CYS A 254 -14.15 -7.69 13.26
N ASN A 255 -14.72 -7.17 14.36
CA ASN A 255 -15.77 -6.15 14.28
C ASN A 255 -15.28 -4.85 13.65
N ALA A 256 -14.06 -4.40 13.97
CA ALA A 256 -13.46 -3.22 13.35
C ALA A 256 -13.24 -3.40 11.84
N VAL A 257 -12.69 -4.55 11.43
CA VAL A 257 -12.51 -4.89 10.00
C VAL A 257 -13.86 -4.99 9.29
N SER A 258 -14.83 -5.68 9.89
CA SER A 258 -16.19 -5.83 9.35
C SER A 258 -16.89 -4.47 9.20
N PHE A 259 -16.68 -3.55 10.14
CA PHE A 259 -17.21 -2.19 10.08
C PHE A 259 -16.61 -1.43 8.89
N ALA A 260 -15.28 -1.47 8.71
CA ALA A 260 -14.61 -0.81 7.59
C ALA A 260 -15.06 -1.37 6.22
N LEU A 261 -15.16 -2.69 6.08
CA LEU A 261 -15.68 -3.33 4.86
C LEU A 261 -17.13 -2.92 4.59
N ARG A 262 -17.95 -2.79 5.63
CA ARG A 262 -19.32 -2.29 5.50
C ARG A 262 -19.36 -0.83 5.06
N GLN A 263 -18.52 0.03 5.62
CA GLN A 263 -18.43 1.43 5.20
C GLN A 263 -17.99 1.54 3.74
N ALA A 264 -17.02 0.72 3.31
CA ALA A 264 -16.61 0.64 1.91
C ALA A 264 -17.76 0.17 0.98
N LEU A 265 -18.63 -0.72 1.44
CA LEU A 265 -19.83 -1.11 0.69
C LEU A 265 -20.89 0.00 0.66
N GLU A 266 -21.10 0.69 1.77
CA GLU A 266 -22.09 1.78 1.89
C GLU A 266 -21.77 2.95 0.95
N VAL A 267 -20.49 3.23 0.66
CA VAL A 267 -20.13 4.28 -0.32
C VAL A 267 -20.34 3.87 -1.78
N LEU A 268 -20.55 2.58 -2.05
CA LEU A 268 -20.76 2.03 -3.39
C LEU A 268 -22.23 1.65 -3.68
N ALA A 269 -23.10 1.79 -2.69
CA ALA A 269 -24.53 1.50 -2.80
C ALA A 269 -25.30 2.64 -3.47
#